data_AF-A0A4Z0L7T4-F1
#
_entry.id   AF-A0A4Z0L7T4-F1
#
_cell.length_a   1.000
_cell.length_b   1.000
_cell.length_c   1.000
_cell.angle_alpha   90.00
_cell.angle_beta   90.00
_cell.angle_gamma   90.00
#
_symmetry.space_group_name_H-M   'P 1'
#
loop_
_entity.id
_entity.type
_entity.pdbx_description
1 polymer ?
#
loop_
_entity_poly.entity_id
_entity_poly.type
_entity_poly.pdbx_seq_one_letter_code
_entity_poly.pdbx_strand_id
1 'polypeptide(L)'
;MKDINNKLNNEDLIAVQFVKDYLQLHFFEMGFTFYIWPVVEIKNKIYKFGDVEYRNKLCDFIGKKVKEVSIIENESITIDFGDSKILENINPNNPEIISEICIFHDDKDWWVW
;
A
#
# COMPACT_ATOMS: atom_id res chain seq x y z
N MET A 1 10.85 10.90 -0.77
CA MET A 1 10.66 9.98 0.38
C MET A 1 10.15 10.66 1.64
N LYS A 2 10.88 11.61 2.27
CA LYS A 2 10.36 12.36 3.45
C LYS A 2 9.02 13.05 3.19
N ASP A 3 8.76 13.44 1.95
CA ASP A 3 7.51 14.12 1.57
C ASP A 3 6.29 13.20 1.57
N ILE A 4 6.42 11.91 1.27
CA ILE A 4 5.26 11.00 1.18
C ILE A 4 4.69 10.75 2.58
N ASN A 5 5.54 10.48 3.56
CA ASN A 5 5.11 10.31 4.95
C ASN A 5 4.43 11.58 5.46
N ASN A 6 4.98 12.76 5.18
CA ASN A 6 4.37 14.03 5.57
C ASN A 6 3.01 14.27 4.89
N LYS A 7 2.85 13.82 3.64
CA LYS A 7 1.61 13.99 2.85
C LYS A 7 0.49 13.05 3.30
N LEU A 8 0.79 11.80 3.64
CA LEU A 8 -0.22 10.81 3.98
C LEU A 8 -0.54 10.72 5.47
N ASN A 9 0.30 11.25 6.36
CA ASN A 9 0.05 11.15 7.79
C ASN A 9 -1.29 11.81 8.20
N ASN A 10 -2.13 11.08 8.93
CA ASN A 10 -3.51 11.42 9.32
C ASN A 10 -4.57 11.43 8.21
N GLU A 11 -4.20 11.12 6.96
CA GLU A 11 -5.15 10.92 5.87
C GLU A 11 -5.92 9.61 6.06
N ASP A 12 -7.18 9.62 5.63
CA ASP A 12 -8.04 8.45 5.64
C ASP A 12 -7.89 7.66 4.34
N LEU A 13 -7.80 6.34 4.42
CA LEU A 13 -8.00 5.50 3.24
C LEU A 13 -9.49 5.56 2.85
N ILE A 14 -9.81 6.23 1.75
CA ILE A 14 -11.21 6.47 1.35
C ILE A 14 -11.77 5.38 0.43
N ALA A 15 -10.90 4.70 -0.32
CA ALA A 15 -11.31 3.63 -1.20
C ALA A 15 -10.20 2.60 -1.43
N VAL A 16 -10.65 1.37 -1.64
CA VAL A 16 -9.84 0.24 -2.10
C VAL A 16 -10.46 -0.22 -3.43
N GLN A 17 -9.68 -0.19 -4.50
CA GLN A 17 -10.16 -0.51 -5.84
C GLN A 17 -9.37 -1.68 -6.41
N PHE A 18 -10.09 -2.75 -6.77
CA PHE A 18 -9.52 -3.92 -7.41
C PHE A 18 -9.71 -3.79 -8.93
N VAL A 19 -8.62 -3.68 -9.68
CA VAL A 19 -8.68 -3.54 -11.14
C VAL A 19 -7.93 -4.69 -11.79
N LYS A 20 -8.67 -5.74 -12.17
CA LYS A 20 -8.16 -6.94 -12.83
C LYS A 20 -6.93 -7.54 -12.11
N ASP A 21 -5.74 -7.10 -12.49
CA ASP A 21 -4.42 -7.56 -12.04
C ASP A 21 -3.70 -6.61 -11.06
N TYR A 22 -4.24 -5.43 -10.76
CA TYR A 22 -3.64 -4.49 -9.81
C TYR A 22 -4.63 -3.95 -8.75
N LEU A 23 -4.06 -3.34 -7.72
CA LEU A 23 -4.77 -2.74 -6.59
C LEU A 23 -4.53 -1.24 -6.55
N GLN A 24 -5.56 -0.45 -6.27
CA GLN A 24 -5.41 0.98 -5.97
C GLN A 24 -5.95 1.30 -4.58
N LEU A 25 -5.15 2.05 -3.82
CA LEU A 25 -5.50 2.64 -2.53
C LEU A 25 -5.64 4.15 -2.70
N HIS A 26 -6.77 4.71 -2.28
CA HIS A 26 -7.07 6.13 -2.46
C HIS A 26 -7.09 6.86 -1.13
N PHE A 27 -6.38 7.98 -1.06
CA PHE A 27 -6.25 8.88 0.09
C PHE A 27 -6.55 10.32 -0.37
N PHE A 28 -7.83 10.68 -0.43
CA PHE A 28 -8.29 11.96 -0.97
C PHE A 28 -7.72 12.25 -2.38
N GLU A 29 -6.77 13.17 -2.53
CA GLU A 29 -6.10 13.52 -3.80
C GLU A 29 -4.83 12.70 -4.10
N MET A 30 -4.49 11.77 -3.21
CA MET A 30 -3.30 10.92 -3.29
C MET A 30 -3.69 9.45 -3.45
N GLY A 31 -2.76 8.64 -3.94
CA GLY A 31 -3.01 7.22 -4.05
C GLY A 31 -1.78 6.38 -4.26
N PHE A 32 -1.92 5.09 -3.95
CA PHE A 32 -0.98 4.06 -4.35
C PHE A 32 -1.63 3.14 -5.38
N THR A 33 -0.93 2.85 -6.46
CA THR A 33 -1.25 1.78 -7.41
C THR A 33 -0.21 0.68 -7.26
N PHE A 34 -0.63 -0.49 -6.79
CA PHE A 34 0.19 -1.66 -6.57
C PHE A 34 -0.05 -2.67 -7.71
N TYR A 35 0.99 -2.95 -8.50
CA TYR A 35 0.97 -3.97 -9.56
C TYR A 35 1.37 -5.36 -9.05
N ILE A 36 1.97 -5.41 -7.86
CA ILE A 36 2.13 -6.61 -7.06
C ILE A 36 1.18 -6.50 -5.87
N TRP A 37 0.53 -7.61 -5.50
CA TRP A 37 -0.47 -7.58 -4.46
C TRP A 37 0.17 -7.47 -3.06
N PRO A 38 -0.06 -6.36 -2.33
CA PRO A 38 0.60 -6.16 -1.05
C PRO A 38 0.10 -7.14 -0.01
N VAL A 39 0.95 -7.40 0.97
CA VAL A 39 0.58 -8.17 2.15
C VAL A 39 -0.23 -7.30 3.10
N VAL A 40 -1.26 -7.88 3.69
CA VAL A 40 -2.07 -7.23 4.71
C VAL A 40 -1.76 -7.86 6.07
N GLU A 41 -1.46 -7.01 7.05
CA GLU A 41 -1.29 -7.42 8.43
C GLU A 41 -2.34 -6.77 9.33
N ILE A 42 -3.07 -7.56 10.12
CA ILE A 42 -4.05 -7.07 11.10
C ILE A 42 -3.87 -7.86 12.39
N LYS A 43 -3.53 -7.18 13.50
CA LYS A 43 -3.32 -7.82 14.81
C LYS A 43 -2.39 -9.05 14.73
N ASN A 44 -1.25 -8.89 14.05
CA ASN A 44 -0.24 -9.94 13.80
C ASN A 44 -0.70 -11.13 12.94
N LYS A 45 -1.86 -11.03 12.28
CA LYS A 45 -2.28 -12.00 11.26
C LYS A 45 -1.94 -11.47 9.88
N ILE A 46 -1.31 -12.31 9.08
CA ILE A 46 -0.89 -12.02 7.72
C ILE A 46 -1.92 -12.60 6.75
N TYR A 47 -2.31 -11.81 5.76
CA TYR A 47 -3.18 -12.20 4.65
C TYR A 47 -2.47 -11.84 3.35
N LYS A 48 -2.43 -12.78 2.41
CA LYS A 48 -1.79 -12.64 1.11
C LYS A 48 -2.79 -12.82 -0.02
N PHE A 49 -2.44 -12.33 -1.20
CA PHE A 49 -3.27 -12.55 -2.38
C PHE A 49 -3.53 -14.04 -2.62
N GLY A 50 -4.79 -14.38 -2.89
CA GLY A 50 -5.26 -15.77 -3.00
C GLY A 50 -5.94 -16.29 -1.73
N ASP A 51 -5.67 -15.70 -0.56
CA ASP A 51 -6.42 -16.03 0.65
C ASP A 51 -7.89 -15.60 0.51
N VAL A 52 -8.82 -16.45 0.98
CA VAL A 52 -10.27 -16.21 0.89
C VAL A 52 -10.66 -14.85 1.49
N GLU A 53 -10.04 -14.49 2.60
CA GLU A 53 -10.34 -13.25 3.33
C GLU A 53 -9.53 -12.03 2.88
N TYR A 54 -8.55 -12.19 1.98
CA TYR A 54 -7.60 -11.12 1.65
C TYR A 54 -8.28 -9.80 1.24
N ARG A 55 -9.24 -9.89 0.32
CA ARG A 55 -9.96 -8.69 -0.18
C ARG A 55 -10.84 -8.07 0.89
N ASN A 56 -11.52 -8.90 1.70
CA ASN A 56 -12.29 -8.42 2.85
C ASN A 56 -11.37 -7.67 3.82
N LYS A 57 -10.18 -8.20 4.07
CA LYS A 57 -9.19 -7.60 4.97
C LYS A 57 -8.59 -6.30 4.45
N LEU A 58 -8.42 -6.14 3.14
CA LEU A 58 -8.10 -4.83 2.56
C LEU A 58 -9.23 -3.81 2.79
N CYS A 59 -10.49 -4.21 2.57
CA CYS A 59 -11.62 -3.31 2.79
C CYS A 59 -11.79 -2.89 4.27
N ASP A 60 -11.33 -3.71 5.23
CA ASP A 60 -11.29 -3.34 6.66
C ASP A 60 -10.41 -2.10 6.95
N PHE A 61 -9.62 -1.61 5.99
CA PHE A 61 -8.83 -0.37 6.12
C PHE A 61 -9.60 0.90 5.71
N ILE A 62 -10.72 0.79 4.99
CA ILE A 62 -11.48 1.96 4.55
C ILE A 62 -11.96 2.75 5.78
N GLY A 63 -11.68 4.06 5.79
CA GLY A 63 -11.97 4.97 6.89
C GLY A 63 -10.94 4.94 8.03
N LYS A 64 -9.86 4.16 7.92
CA LYS A 64 -8.75 4.21 8.89
C LYS A 64 -7.76 5.31 8.51
N LYS A 65 -7.21 5.95 9.54
CA LYS A 65 -6.14 6.95 9.43
C LYS A 65 -4.77 6.31 9.33
N VAL A 66 -3.99 6.79 8.36
CA VAL A 66 -2.56 6.50 8.29
C VAL A 66 -1.86 7.13 9.50
N LYS A 67 -1.03 6.33 10.16
CA LYS A 67 -0.15 6.75 11.26
C LYS A 67 1.24 7.05 10.78
N GLU A 68 1.73 6.24 9.85
CA GLU A 68 3.07 6.37 9.31
C GLU A 68 3.14 5.69 7.94
N VAL A 69 3.92 6.27 7.05
CA VAL A 69 4.37 5.61 5.83
C VAL A 69 5.88 5.49 5.88
N SER A 70 6.37 4.26 5.87
CA SER A 70 7.80 3.94 5.80
C SER A 70 8.13 3.43 4.41
N ILE A 71 9.14 4.05 3.78
CA ILE A 71 9.67 3.63 2.49
C ILE A 71 11.17 3.43 2.70
N ILE A 72 11.60 2.19 2.54
CA ILE A 72 13.01 1.81 2.55
C ILE A 72 13.36 1.44 1.11
N GLU A 73 14.14 2.30 0.46
CA GLU A 73 14.53 2.14 -0.95
C GLU A 73 15.10 0.74 -1.21
N ASN A 74 14.61 0.11 -2.28
CA ASN A 74 14.98 -1.25 -2.69
C ASN A 74 14.72 -2.34 -1.63
N GLU A 75 13.86 -2.09 -0.63
CA GLU A 75 13.51 -3.07 0.38
C GLU A 75 11.99 -3.17 0.59
N SER A 76 11.33 -2.10 1.03
CA SER A 76 9.91 -2.18 1.37
C SER A 76 9.17 -0.85 1.35
N ILE A 77 7.85 -0.94 1.14
CA ILE A 77 6.88 0.12 1.41
C ILE A 77 5.93 -0.40 2.48
N THR A 78 5.70 0.37 3.54
CA THR A 78 4.75 0.05 4.60
C THR A 78 3.85 1.25 4.88
N ILE A 79 2.53 1.01 4.86
CA ILE A 79 1.51 1.97 5.27
C ILE A 79 0.92 1.46 6.59
N ASP A 80 1.20 2.17 7.67
CA ASP A 80 0.81 1.81 9.03
C ASP A 80 -0.47 2.57 9.45
N PHE A 81 -1.45 1.84 10.02
CA PHE A 81 -2.72 2.38 10.50
C PHE A 81 -2.92 2.13 12.01
N GLY A 82 -1.85 1.84 12.76
CA GLY A 82 -1.84 1.43 14.17
C GLY A 82 -1.78 -0.09 14.32
N ASP A 83 -2.94 -0.72 14.56
CA ASP A 83 -3.03 -2.18 14.77
C ASP A 83 -3.05 -3.00 13.47
N SER A 84 -2.86 -2.33 12.32
CA SER A 84 -2.92 -2.95 11.00
C SER A 84 -2.03 -2.23 10.01
N LYS A 85 -1.46 -2.97 9.07
CA LYS A 85 -0.51 -2.47 8.07
C LYS A 85 -0.78 -3.06 6.69
N ILE A 86 -0.45 -2.29 5.67
CA ILE A 86 -0.31 -2.77 4.28
C ILE A 86 1.17 -2.67 3.94
N LEU A 87 1.77 -3.75 3.48
CA LEU A 87 3.21 -3.84 3.26
C LEU A 87 3.53 -4.55 1.95
N GLU A 88 4.50 -4.02 1.22
CA GLU A 88 5.01 -4.59 -0.02
C GLU A 88 6.53 -4.63 0.02
N ASN A 89 7.10 -5.71 -0.52
CA ASN A 89 8.54 -5.86 -0.70
C ASN A 89 8.91 -5.30 -2.07
N ILE A 90 9.70 -4.23 -2.09
CA ILE A 90 10.13 -3.56 -3.32
C ILE A 90 11.59 -3.90 -3.70
N ASN A 91 12.12 -5.01 -3.20
CA ASN A 91 13.49 -5.42 -3.51
C ASN A 91 13.61 -5.88 -4.97
N PRO A 92 14.42 -5.22 -5.81
CA PRO A 92 14.53 -5.56 -7.23
C PRO A 92 15.11 -6.95 -7.49
N ASN A 93 15.70 -7.60 -6.49
CA ASN A 93 16.20 -8.97 -6.58
C ASN A 93 15.16 -10.03 -6.17
N ASN A 94 13.96 -9.62 -5.75
CA ASN A 94 12.89 -10.55 -5.49
C ASN A 94 12.46 -11.20 -6.83
N PRO A 95 12.58 -12.53 -6.98
CA PRO A 95 12.30 -13.23 -8.24
C PRO A 95 10.83 -13.16 -8.66
N GLU A 96 9.93 -12.75 -7.76
CA GLU A 96 8.51 -12.53 -8.05
C GLU A 96 8.25 -11.16 -8.72
N ILE A 97 9.26 -10.27 -8.76
CA ILE A 97 9.16 -8.92 -9.32
C ILE A 97 9.69 -8.91 -10.76
N ILE A 98 8.83 -8.55 -11.72
CA ILE A 98 9.12 -8.60 -13.15
C ILE A 98 9.13 -7.23 -13.86
N SER A 99 8.60 -6.17 -13.24
CA SER A 99 8.74 -4.79 -13.73
C SER A 99 8.50 -3.75 -12.63
N GLU A 100 7.31 -3.17 -12.60
CA GLU A 100 6.86 -2.08 -11.73
C GLU A 100 6.10 -2.71 -10.57
N ILE A 101 6.45 -2.30 -9.36
CA ILE A 101 5.90 -2.86 -8.13
C ILE A 101 4.76 -1.97 -7.65
N CYS A 102 5.04 -0.66 -7.57
CA CYS A 102 4.14 0.30 -6.97
C CYS A 102 4.36 1.70 -7.53
N ILE A 103 3.28 2.45 -7.72
CA ILE A 103 3.30 3.88 -8.01
C ILE A 103 2.59 4.61 -6.89
N PHE A 104 3.21 5.66 -6.35
CA PHE A 104 2.54 6.66 -5.53
C PHE A 104 2.29 7.89 -6.38
N HIS A 105 1.12 8.50 -6.26
CA HIS A 105 0.82 9.75 -6.94
C HIS A 105 0.06 10.71 -6.02
N ASP A 106 0.22 12.00 -6.31
CA ASP A 106 -0.62 13.07 -5.79
C ASP A 106 -1.08 14.00 -6.92
N ASP A 107 -1.58 15.19 -6.59
CA ASP A 107 -2.09 16.16 -7.55
C ASP A 107 -1.00 16.80 -8.45
N LYS A 108 0.28 16.64 -8.09
CA LYS A 108 1.42 17.34 -8.71
C LYS A 108 2.47 16.39 -9.28
N ASP A 109 2.73 15.28 -8.59
CA ASP A 109 3.89 14.43 -8.79
C ASP A 109 3.52 12.94 -8.71
N TRP A 110 4.41 12.11 -9.25
CA TRP A 110 4.32 10.66 -9.19
C TRP A 110 5.69 10.05 -8.92
N TRP A 111 5.70 8.97 -8.14
CA TRP A 111 6.89 8.22 -7.75
C TRP A 111 6.66 6.75 -8.10
N VAL A 112 7.67 6.11 -8.69
CA VAL A 112 7.62 4.74 -9.17
C VAL A 112 8.68 3.92 -8.47
N TRP A 113 8.30 2.72 -8.04
CA TRP A 113 9.17 1.66 -7.55
C TRP A 113 8.95 0.39 -8.36
#